data_AF-A0A060BSE4-F1
#
_entry.id   AF-A0A060BSE4-F1
#
_cell.length_a   1.000
_cell.length_b   1.000
_cell.length_c   1.000
_cell.angle_alpha   90.00
_cell.angle_beta   90.00
_cell.angle_gamma   90.00
#
_symmetry.space_group_name_H-M   'P 1'
#
loop_
_entity.id
_entity.type
_entity.pdbx_description
1 polymer ?
#
loop_
_entity_poly.entity_id
_entity_poly.type
_entity_poly.pdbx_seq_one_letter_code
_entity_poly.pdbx_strand_id
1 'polypeptide(L)'
;PEQTIAFFDTEAPPKASRNNLRAWAGLAVAQIGILLDEPAFVDWAKATNHVMLDGAAPDGSLPLETARAKYALHYQLHAVAPLVTSSALLCEAGYGIAEDREAELAKLTKVVDFTLKAVEDPAIVEEITSQPQTIEKGLKPKDHKTAWLEPYLALTGDEALSARIEAL
;
A
#
# COMPACT_ATOMS: atom_id res chain seq x y z
N PRO A 1 -7.14 15.12 -13.03
CA PRO A 1 -7.39 13.91 -12.20
C PRO A 1 -8.66 13.15 -12.60
N GLU A 2 -9.66 13.88 -13.06
CA GLU A 2 -11.00 13.47 -13.42
C GLU A 2 -11.02 12.31 -14.43
N GLN A 3 -10.20 12.37 -15.49
CA GLN A 3 -10.09 11.27 -16.45
C GLN A 3 -9.54 9.98 -15.81
N THR A 4 -8.55 10.12 -14.92
CA THR A 4 -8.00 8.98 -14.17
C THR A 4 -9.05 8.37 -13.23
N ILE A 5 -9.76 9.21 -12.50
CA ILE A 5 -10.86 8.81 -11.61
C ILE A 5 -11.92 8.04 -12.40
N ALA A 6 -12.43 8.65 -13.49
CA ALA A 6 -13.44 8.05 -14.34
C ALA A 6 -13.00 6.70 -14.92
N PHE A 7 -11.74 6.61 -15.38
CA PHE A 7 -11.17 5.36 -15.88
C PHE A 7 -11.17 4.27 -14.81
N PHE A 8 -10.65 4.52 -13.62
CA PHE A 8 -10.56 3.49 -12.57
C PHE A 8 -11.91 3.10 -11.99
N ASP A 9 -12.92 3.96 -12.08
CA ASP A 9 -14.28 3.68 -11.60
C ASP A 9 -15.16 2.96 -12.62
N THR A 10 -14.94 3.17 -13.92
CA THR A 10 -15.89 2.71 -14.94
C THR A 10 -15.29 1.89 -16.09
N GLU A 11 -14.01 2.07 -16.42
CA GLU A 11 -13.40 1.48 -17.62
C GLU A 11 -12.29 0.47 -17.31
N ALA A 12 -11.61 0.63 -16.17
CA ALA A 12 -10.48 -0.22 -15.82
C ALA A 12 -10.91 -1.70 -15.71
N PRO A 13 -10.09 -2.65 -16.23
CA PRO A 13 -10.37 -4.06 -16.07
C PRO A 13 -10.62 -4.44 -14.59
N PRO A 14 -11.49 -5.42 -14.27
CA PRO A 14 -11.92 -5.69 -12.89
C PRO A 14 -10.82 -5.99 -11.86
N LYS A 15 -9.61 -6.38 -12.32
CA LYS A 15 -8.42 -6.54 -11.47
C LYS A 15 -7.63 -5.24 -11.35
N ALA A 16 -7.44 -4.51 -12.46
CA ALA A 16 -6.74 -3.24 -12.49
C ALA A 16 -7.46 -2.16 -11.66
N SER A 17 -8.79 -2.21 -11.60
CA SER A 17 -9.62 -1.32 -10.80
C SER A 17 -9.47 -1.52 -9.28
N ARG A 18 -8.67 -2.48 -8.82
CA ARG A 18 -8.53 -2.85 -7.39
C ARG A 18 -7.13 -3.35 -7.01
N ASN A 19 -6.13 -3.16 -7.86
CA ASN A 19 -4.75 -3.59 -7.61
C ASN A 19 -3.81 -2.38 -7.53
N ASN A 20 -2.50 -2.65 -7.49
CA ASN A 20 -1.43 -1.64 -7.42
C ASN A 20 -1.61 -0.46 -8.38
N LEU A 21 -2.19 -0.67 -9.58
CA LEU A 21 -2.42 0.41 -10.54
C LEU A 21 -3.38 1.47 -9.97
N ARG A 22 -4.46 1.02 -9.32
CA ARG A 22 -5.38 1.93 -8.66
C ARG A 22 -4.72 2.60 -7.45
N ALA A 23 -3.92 1.87 -6.68
CA ALA A 23 -3.19 2.45 -5.55
C ALA A 23 -2.25 3.60 -5.99
N TRP A 24 -1.49 3.40 -7.09
CA TRP A 24 -0.66 4.46 -7.68
C TRP A 24 -1.47 5.66 -8.17
N ALA A 25 -2.62 5.43 -8.80
CA ALA A 25 -3.54 6.50 -9.15
C ALA A 25 -4.07 7.22 -7.91
N GLY A 26 -4.40 6.49 -6.85
CA GLY A 26 -4.81 7.01 -5.55
C GLY A 26 -3.79 7.97 -4.96
N LEU A 27 -2.52 7.58 -4.94
CA LEU A 27 -1.42 8.45 -4.49
C LEU A 27 -1.33 9.74 -5.32
N ALA A 28 -1.38 9.63 -6.66
CA ALA A 28 -1.29 10.80 -7.53
C ALA A 28 -2.49 11.74 -7.34
N VAL A 29 -3.70 11.20 -7.22
CA VAL A 29 -4.93 11.97 -7.00
C VAL A 29 -4.93 12.58 -5.59
N ALA A 30 -4.44 11.88 -4.56
CA ALA A 30 -4.27 12.41 -3.21
C ALA A 30 -3.41 13.67 -3.22
N GLN A 31 -2.22 13.59 -3.82
CA GLN A 31 -1.29 14.70 -3.87
C GLN A 31 -1.89 15.92 -4.58
N ILE A 32 -2.60 15.70 -5.69
CA ILE A 32 -3.25 16.78 -6.44
C ILE A 32 -4.43 17.37 -5.64
N GLY A 33 -5.23 16.52 -4.99
CA GLY A 33 -6.34 16.95 -4.13
C GLY A 33 -5.87 17.83 -2.98
N ILE A 34 -4.79 17.42 -2.30
CA ILE A 34 -4.16 18.19 -1.22
C ILE A 34 -3.66 19.55 -1.75
N LEU A 35 -2.96 19.58 -2.89
CA LEU A 35 -2.40 20.82 -3.45
C LEU A 35 -3.47 21.83 -3.90
N LEU A 36 -4.63 21.34 -4.32
CA LEU A 36 -5.72 22.18 -4.81
C LEU A 36 -6.80 22.45 -3.77
N ASP A 37 -6.71 21.83 -2.59
CA ASP A 37 -7.79 21.77 -1.60
C ASP A 37 -9.12 21.34 -2.24
N GLU A 38 -9.07 20.27 -3.07
CA GLU A 38 -10.23 19.75 -3.81
C GLU A 38 -10.79 18.49 -3.10
N PRO A 39 -11.92 18.61 -2.37
CA PRO A 39 -12.44 17.52 -1.54
C PRO A 39 -12.78 16.27 -2.34
N ALA A 40 -13.28 16.41 -3.57
CA ALA A 40 -13.66 15.25 -4.39
C ALA A 40 -12.45 14.36 -4.72
N PHE A 41 -11.25 14.95 -4.89
CA PHE A 41 -10.03 14.21 -5.15
C PHE A 41 -9.48 13.55 -3.88
N VAL A 42 -9.54 14.27 -2.75
CA VAL A 42 -9.17 13.74 -1.43
C VAL A 42 -10.03 12.52 -1.09
N ASP A 43 -11.35 12.63 -1.24
CA ASP A 43 -12.29 11.57 -0.91
C ASP A 43 -12.13 10.36 -1.83
N TRP A 44 -11.89 10.59 -3.14
CA TRP A 44 -11.61 9.49 -4.06
C TRP A 44 -10.31 8.76 -3.73
N ALA A 45 -9.28 9.48 -3.28
CA ALA A 45 -8.02 8.87 -2.87
C ALA A 45 -8.18 8.02 -1.60
N LYS A 46 -8.91 8.52 -0.60
CA LYS A 46 -9.28 7.74 0.59
C LYS A 46 -10.07 6.49 0.23
N ALA A 47 -11.10 6.63 -0.61
CA ALA A 47 -11.88 5.50 -1.10
C ALA A 47 -11.02 4.47 -1.84
N THR A 48 -10.03 4.93 -2.61
CA THR A 48 -9.05 4.05 -3.27
C THR A 48 -8.21 3.27 -2.26
N ASN A 49 -7.69 3.92 -1.22
CA ASN A 49 -6.95 3.23 -0.15
C ASN A 49 -7.84 2.18 0.53
N HIS A 50 -9.09 2.55 0.82
CA HIS A 50 -10.08 1.66 1.42
C HIS A 50 -10.38 0.43 0.55
N VAL A 51 -10.59 0.61 -0.75
CA VAL A 51 -10.79 -0.52 -1.69
C VAL A 51 -9.61 -1.50 -1.65
N MET A 52 -8.38 -1.01 -1.55
CA MET A 52 -7.19 -1.86 -1.45
C MET A 52 -7.14 -2.62 -0.12
N LEU A 53 -7.42 -1.93 0.99
CA LEU A 53 -7.37 -2.50 2.34
C LEU A 53 -8.51 -3.47 2.61
N ASP A 54 -9.70 -3.21 2.08
CA ASP A 54 -10.84 -4.12 2.20
C ASP A 54 -10.68 -5.36 1.31
N GLY A 55 -9.92 -5.24 0.22
CA GLY A 55 -9.53 -6.36 -0.63
C GLY A 55 -8.39 -7.22 -0.08
N ALA A 56 -7.74 -6.82 1.01
CA ALA A 56 -6.65 -7.58 1.61
C ALA A 56 -7.17 -8.87 2.29
N ALA A 57 -6.37 -9.92 2.24
CA ALA A 57 -6.66 -11.15 2.96
C ALA A 57 -6.47 -10.95 4.48
N PRO A 58 -7.03 -11.84 5.34
CA PRO A 58 -6.93 -11.71 6.79
C PRO A 58 -5.49 -11.65 7.34
N ASP A 59 -4.53 -12.22 6.61
CA ASP A 59 -3.10 -12.24 6.93
C ASP A 59 -2.35 -10.98 6.48
N GLY A 60 -2.99 -10.09 5.69
CA GLY A 60 -2.39 -8.89 5.13
C GLY A 60 -1.86 -9.03 3.70
N SER A 61 -1.90 -10.23 3.12
CA SER A 61 -1.53 -10.42 1.70
C SER A 61 -2.56 -9.75 0.78
N LEU A 62 -2.11 -9.19 -0.34
CA LEU A 62 -2.98 -8.59 -1.34
C LEU A 62 -3.28 -9.62 -2.44
N PRO A 63 -4.51 -10.21 -2.50
CA PRO A 63 -4.78 -11.36 -3.37
C PRO A 63 -4.53 -11.12 -4.87
N LEU A 64 -4.77 -9.89 -5.35
CA LEU A 64 -4.52 -9.54 -6.75
C LEU A 64 -3.03 -9.43 -7.07
N GLU A 65 -2.19 -9.19 -6.06
CA GLU A 65 -0.74 -9.16 -6.18
C GLU A 65 -0.12 -10.54 -5.96
N THR A 66 -0.63 -11.33 -5.02
CA THR A 66 -0.18 -12.71 -4.83
C THR A 66 -0.53 -13.62 -6.02
N ALA A 67 -1.56 -13.27 -6.80
CA ALA A 67 -1.87 -13.92 -8.07
C ALA A 67 -0.78 -13.73 -9.17
N ARG A 68 0.32 -13.03 -8.89
CA ARG A 68 1.40 -12.72 -9.86
C ARG A 68 2.56 -13.71 -9.83
N ALA A 69 2.34 -14.90 -9.27
CA ALA A 69 3.27 -16.04 -9.27
C ALA A 69 4.64 -15.66 -8.68
N LYS A 70 5.76 -15.91 -9.39
CA LYS A 70 7.12 -15.54 -8.96
C LYS A 70 7.35 -14.04 -8.71
N TYR A 71 6.43 -13.18 -9.15
CA TYR A 71 6.46 -11.74 -8.92
C TYR A 71 5.52 -11.28 -7.80
N ALA A 72 4.90 -12.21 -7.05
CA ALA A 72 3.93 -11.87 -6.03
C ALA A 72 4.49 -10.92 -4.97
N LEU A 73 5.65 -11.22 -4.39
CA LEU A 73 6.28 -10.35 -3.39
C LEU A 73 6.72 -9.01 -3.99
N HIS A 74 7.16 -9.00 -5.25
CA HIS A 74 7.44 -7.75 -5.96
C HIS A 74 6.19 -6.87 -6.04
N TYR A 75 5.05 -7.44 -6.44
CA TYR A 75 3.80 -6.69 -6.57
C TYR A 75 3.17 -6.32 -5.24
N GLN A 76 3.35 -7.13 -4.19
CA GLN A 76 2.99 -6.76 -2.81
C GLN A 76 3.71 -5.48 -2.41
N LEU A 77 5.05 -5.45 -2.52
CA LEU A 77 5.86 -4.25 -2.24
C LEU A 77 5.45 -3.06 -3.11
N HIS A 78 5.20 -3.31 -4.39
CA HIS A 78 4.80 -2.28 -5.34
C HIS A 78 3.42 -1.67 -5.04
N ALA A 79 2.51 -2.44 -4.44
CA ALA A 79 1.19 -1.97 -4.02
C ALA A 79 1.22 -1.25 -2.66
N VAL A 80 2.01 -1.76 -1.71
CA VAL A 80 2.15 -1.15 -0.37
C VAL A 80 2.72 0.26 -0.47
N ALA A 81 3.67 0.49 -1.39
CA ALA A 81 4.33 1.78 -1.51
C ALA A 81 3.37 2.96 -1.71
N PRO A 82 2.52 3.00 -2.75
CA PRO A 82 1.58 4.10 -2.92
C PRO A 82 0.45 4.09 -1.88
N LEU A 83 0.04 2.93 -1.38
CA LEU A 83 -1.04 2.80 -0.40
C LEU A 83 -0.67 3.47 0.94
N VAL A 84 0.51 3.15 1.47
CA VAL A 84 1.05 3.75 2.69
C VAL A 84 1.30 5.24 2.48
N THR A 85 1.97 5.60 1.40
CA THR A 85 2.36 7.00 1.14
C THR A 85 1.12 7.89 0.99
N SER A 86 0.11 7.43 0.26
CA SER A 86 -1.18 8.13 0.10
C SER A 86 -1.85 8.34 1.47
N SER A 87 -1.91 7.28 2.29
CA SER A 87 -2.52 7.34 3.63
C SER A 87 -1.78 8.33 4.54
N ALA A 88 -0.45 8.31 4.53
CA ALA A 88 0.37 9.23 5.32
C ALA A 88 0.18 10.68 4.88
N LEU A 89 0.23 10.97 3.58
CA LEU A 89 0.03 12.33 3.03
C LEU A 89 -1.36 12.89 3.36
N LEU A 90 -2.41 12.09 3.21
CA LEU A 90 -3.77 12.49 3.55
C LEU A 90 -3.92 12.79 5.05
N CYS A 91 -3.28 11.98 5.90
CA CYS A 91 -3.28 12.19 7.34
C CYS A 91 -2.51 13.45 7.73
N GLU A 92 -1.32 13.66 7.18
CA GLU A 92 -0.46 14.82 7.42
C GLU A 92 -1.14 16.13 7.01
N ALA A 93 -1.86 16.11 5.87
CA ALA A 93 -2.63 17.26 5.39
C ALA A 93 -3.92 17.53 6.19
N GLY A 94 -4.21 16.76 7.25
CA GLY A 94 -5.36 16.97 8.12
C GLY A 94 -6.67 16.36 7.63
N TYR A 95 -6.68 15.64 6.50
CA TYR A 95 -7.86 14.97 6.01
C TYR A 95 -8.12 13.62 6.70
N GLY A 96 -7.12 13.06 7.39
CA GLY A 96 -7.18 11.72 7.97
C GLY A 96 -7.14 10.61 6.91
N ILE A 97 -7.21 9.35 7.34
CA ILE A 97 -7.10 8.18 6.44
C ILE A 97 -8.46 7.58 6.06
N ALA A 98 -9.44 7.65 6.95
CA ALA A 98 -10.82 7.18 6.79
C ALA A 98 -11.69 7.78 7.91
N GLU A 99 -13.01 7.59 7.83
CA GLU A 99 -13.94 7.95 8.92
C GLU A 99 -13.61 7.17 10.22
N ASP A 100 -13.49 5.85 10.11
CA ASP A 100 -12.99 5.00 11.19
C ASP A 100 -11.47 4.80 11.04
N ARG A 101 -10.71 5.74 11.61
CA ARG A 101 -9.24 5.72 11.58
C ARG A 101 -8.66 4.44 12.19
N GLU A 102 -9.21 3.95 13.29
CA GLU A 102 -8.62 2.81 14.00
C GLU A 102 -8.78 1.53 13.18
N ALA A 103 -9.97 1.29 12.65
CA ALA A 103 -10.23 0.13 11.81
C ALA A 103 -9.39 0.15 10.52
N GLU A 104 -9.29 1.30 9.85
CA GLU A 104 -8.52 1.43 8.62
C GLU A 104 -7.01 1.26 8.88
N LEU A 105 -6.49 1.87 9.95
CA LEU A 105 -5.09 1.70 10.34
C LEU A 105 -4.77 0.26 10.68
N ALA A 106 -5.67 -0.45 11.38
CA ALA A 106 -5.47 -1.86 11.70
C ALA A 106 -5.39 -2.74 10.43
N LYS A 107 -6.16 -2.44 9.38
CA LYS A 107 -6.02 -3.12 8.08
C LYS A 107 -4.68 -2.80 7.42
N LEU A 108 -4.29 -1.53 7.39
CA LEU A 108 -3.00 -1.10 6.82
C LEU A 108 -1.82 -1.76 7.53
N THR A 109 -1.84 -1.80 8.85
CA THR A 109 -0.80 -2.45 9.66
C THR A 109 -0.67 -3.93 9.33
N LYS A 110 -1.76 -4.69 9.13
CA LYS A 110 -1.68 -6.09 8.69
C LYS A 110 -0.99 -6.23 7.34
N VAL A 111 -1.32 -5.37 6.38
CA VAL A 111 -0.70 -5.38 5.04
C VAL A 111 0.80 -5.08 5.14
N VAL A 112 1.19 -4.11 5.95
CA VAL A 112 2.59 -3.77 6.20
C VAL A 112 3.33 -4.90 6.91
N ASP A 113 2.74 -5.49 7.95
CA ASP A 113 3.32 -6.60 8.70
C ASP A 113 3.54 -7.83 7.82
N PHE A 114 2.55 -8.19 6.98
CA PHE A 114 2.70 -9.25 6.01
C PHE A 114 3.87 -8.97 5.06
N THR A 115 3.94 -7.74 4.54
CA THR A 115 4.97 -7.34 3.58
C THR A 115 6.37 -7.39 4.19
N LEU A 116 6.54 -6.89 5.42
CA LEU A 116 7.80 -6.96 6.15
C LEU A 116 8.23 -8.40 6.42
N LYS A 117 7.30 -9.25 6.89
CA LYS A 117 7.55 -10.68 7.10
C LYS A 117 7.93 -11.39 5.79
N ALA A 118 7.25 -11.06 4.69
CA ALA A 118 7.51 -11.67 3.38
C ALA A 118 8.86 -11.27 2.79
N VAL A 119 9.32 -10.04 3.04
CA VAL A 119 10.68 -9.63 2.64
C VAL A 119 11.72 -10.36 3.48
N GLU A 120 11.49 -10.50 4.78
CA GLU A 120 12.39 -11.24 5.67
C GLU A 120 12.40 -12.73 5.39
N ASP A 121 11.27 -13.31 4.99
CA ASP A 121 11.13 -14.72 4.65
C ASP A 121 10.20 -14.89 3.44
N PRO A 122 10.75 -14.88 2.21
CA PRO A 122 9.97 -15.05 1.00
C PRO A 122 9.17 -16.37 0.96
N ALA A 123 9.55 -17.38 1.75
CA ALA A 123 8.89 -18.68 1.80
C ALA A 123 7.38 -18.58 2.08
N ILE A 124 6.94 -17.56 2.84
CA ILE A 124 5.52 -17.36 3.13
C ILE A 124 4.71 -17.04 1.86
N VAL A 125 5.31 -16.35 0.89
CA VAL A 125 4.68 -16.06 -0.42
C VAL A 125 4.87 -17.23 -1.38
N GLU A 126 5.97 -17.97 -1.26
CA GLU A 126 6.20 -19.20 -2.03
C GLU A 126 5.16 -20.27 -1.68
N GLU A 127 4.72 -20.37 -0.42
CA GLU A 127 3.62 -21.24 0.01
C GLU A 127 2.29 -20.85 -0.68
N ILE A 128 1.98 -19.56 -0.73
CA ILE A 128 0.77 -19.04 -1.38
C ILE A 128 0.79 -19.30 -2.89
N THR A 129 1.95 -19.13 -3.53
CA THR A 129 2.06 -19.13 -5.00
C THR A 129 2.57 -20.43 -5.61
N SER A 130 3.13 -21.31 -4.80
CA SER A 130 3.91 -22.49 -5.23
C SER A 130 5.03 -22.14 -6.22
N GLN A 131 5.61 -20.94 -6.11
CA GLN A 131 6.64 -20.42 -7.01
C GLN A 131 7.72 -19.67 -6.23
N PRO A 132 9.01 -19.86 -6.55
CA PRO A 132 10.08 -19.09 -5.92
C PRO A 132 9.93 -17.59 -6.24
N GLN A 133 10.21 -16.74 -5.26
CA GLN A 133 10.05 -15.29 -5.42
C GLN A 133 11.28 -14.62 -6.04
N THR A 134 11.04 -13.54 -6.78
CA THR A 134 12.09 -12.73 -7.43
C THR A 134 12.75 -11.69 -6.51
N ILE A 135 12.18 -11.46 -5.33
CA ILE A 135 12.73 -10.56 -4.32
C ILE A 135 13.72 -11.34 -3.46
N GLU A 136 14.94 -10.81 -3.35
CA GLU A 136 15.95 -11.38 -2.45
C GLU A 136 15.53 -11.20 -0.99
N LYS A 137 15.85 -12.20 -0.17
CA LYS A 137 15.56 -12.22 1.27
C LYS A 137 16.25 -11.06 1.98
N GLY A 138 15.52 -10.42 2.89
CA GLY A 138 16.00 -9.38 3.79
C GLY A 138 15.70 -7.97 3.31
N LEU A 139 15.43 -7.09 4.28
CA LEU A 139 15.30 -5.65 4.02
C LEU A 139 16.68 -5.11 3.64
N LYS A 140 16.74 -4.36 2.54
CA LYS A 140 17.97 -3.71 2.08
C LYS A 140 17.92 -2.22 2.41
N PRO A 141 18.84 -1.72 3.25
CA PRO A 141 18.92 -0.28 3.52
C PRO A 141 19.05 0.51 2.22
N LYS A 142 18.35 1.65 2.15
CA LYS A 142 18.41 2.58 1.01
C LYS A 142 17.92 2.00 -0.34
N ASP A 143 17.19 0.89 -0.32
CA ASP A 143 16.47 0.41 -1.51
C ASP A 143 15.17 1.20 -1.67
N HIS A 144 14.97 1.80 -2.85
CA HIS A 144 13.73 2.47 -3.24
C HIS A 144 12.46 1.63 -3.01
N LYS A 145 12.55 0.29 -3.05
CA LYS A 145 11.42 -0.62 -2.75
C LYS A 145 10.94 -0.56 -1.31
N THR A 146 11.72 0.04 -0.42
CA THR A 146 11.42 0.20 1.02
C THR A 146 11.20 1.66 1.43
N ALA A 147 11.24 2.60 0.48
CA ALA A 147 11.07 4.04 0.75
C ALA A 147 9.73 4.40 1.41
N TRP A 148 8.73 3.53 1.28
CA TRP A 148 7.42 3.67 1.93
C TRP A 148 7.45 3.45 3.44
N LEU A 149 8.54 2.93 4.02
CA LEU A 149 8.65 2.79 5.47
C LEU A 149 8.70 4.14 6.18
N GLU A 150 9.33 5.15 5.59
CA GLU A 150 9.37 6.51 6.15
C GLU A 150 7.96 7.11 6.34
N PRO A 151 7.09 7.17 5.31
CA PRO A 151 5.71 7.64 5.50
C PRO A 151 4.89 6.74 6.43
N TYR A 152 5.16 5.43 6.49
CA TYR A 152 4.51 4.56 7.48
C TYR A 152 4.86 4.94 8.92
N LEU A 153 6.16 5.16 9.19
CA LEU A 153 6.64 5.58 10.50
C LEU A 153 6.08 6.96 10.88
N ALA A 154 6.01 7.90 9.93
CA ALA A 154 5.37 9.19 10.15
C ALA A 154 3.87 9.06 10.50
N LEU A 155 3.16 8.14 9.86
CA LEU A 155 1.73 7.90 10.10
C LEU A 155 1.46 7.22 11.47
N THR A 156 2.35 6.32 11.89
CA THR A 156 2.11 5.43 13.03
C THR A 156 2.86 5.81 14.30
N GLY A 157 4.03 6.43 14.18
CA GLY A 157 4.96 6.61 15.29
C GLY A 157 5.53 5.30 15.83
N ASP A 158 5.63 4.24 15.01
CA ASP A 158 6.15 2.93 15.45
C ASP A 158 7.67 2.97 15.76
N GLU A 159 8.00 3.29 17.01
CA GLU A 159 9.38 3.37 17.48
C GLU A 159 10.13 2.03 17.38
N ALA A 160 9.45 0.91 17.54
CA ALA A 160 10.07 -0.41 17.48
C ALA A 160 10.50 -0.75 16.05
N LEU A 161 9.64 -0.46 15.07
CA LEU A 161 9.98 -0.60 13.66
C LEU A 161 11.07 0.39 13.24
N SER A 162 11.03 1.64 13.73
CA SER A 162 12.07 2.64 13.49
C SER A 162 13.45 2.14 13.93
N ALA A 163 13.56 1.69 15.19
CA ALA A 163 14.81 1.16 15.73
C ALA A 163 15.31 -0.09 14.98
N ARG A 164 14.39 -0.95 14.52
CA ARG A 164 14.75 -2.11 13.71
C ARG A 164 15.32 -1.72 12.35
N ILE A 165 14.76 -0.72 11.67
CA ILE A 165 15.25 -0.26 10.36
C ILE A 165 16.63 0.39 10.48
N GLU A 166 16.86 1.18 11.54
CA GLU A 166 18.16 1.81 11.81
C GLU A 166 19.28 0.80 12.08
N ALA A 167 18.94 -0.41 12.52
CA ALA A 167 19.90 -1.47 12.83
C ALA A 167 20.31 -2.34 11.62
N LEU A 168 19.73 -2.13 10.43
CA LEU A 168 20.02 -2.87 9.18
C LEU A 168 21.22 -2.30 8.43
#